data_AF-A0A959E2M1-F1
#
_entry.id   AF-A0A959E2M1-F1
#
_cell.length_a   1.000
_cell.length_b   1.000
_cell.length_c   1.000
_cell.angle_alpha   90.00
_cell.angle_beta   90.00
_cell.angle_gamma   90.00
#
_symmetry.space_group_name_H-M   'P 1'
#
loop_
_entity.id
_entity.type
_entity.pdbx_description
1 polymer ?
#
loop_
_entity_poly.entity_id
_entity_poly.type
_entity_poly.pdbx_seq_one_letter_code
_entity_poly.pdbx_strand_id
1 'polypeptide(L)'
;MGSQPEVDYLKGIAENDLAVLQLIYRESLPEVIKFVKRNSGTVDDAKDVFQEAILIIFRKVSNKELELTTRFHLYLFSICKRIWLKKLKINRNREVPFAAEKEFGFELHLEEQFLKSRKWALFHKKFQQLSEECRKSLNMLFNGRSSKEIAETLGYSEDYAKRKKYKCKLQLAELIKNDPDYNALRG
;
A
#
# COMPACT_ATOMS: atom_id res chain seq x y z
N MET A 1 -16.90 -14.64 17.03
CA MET A 1 -15.83 -13.80 16.45
C MET A 1 -14.74 -14.75 15.99
N GLY A 2 -14.76 -15.13 14.71
CA GLY A 2 -13.73 -16.01 14.15
C GLY A 2 -12.57 -15.16 13.67
N SER A 3 -11.41 -15.31 14.29
CA SER A 3 -10.15 -14.75 13.80
C SER A 3 -9.92 -15.30 12.39
N GLN A 4 -9.94 -14.42 11.38
CA GLN A 4 -9.57 -14.82 10.03
C GLN A 4 -8.10 -15.25 10.06
N PRO A 5 -7.74 -16.43 9.50
CA PRO A 5 -6.37 -16.89 9.52
C PRO A 5 -5.47 -15.87 8.82
N GLU A 6 -4.36 -15.51 9.47
CA GLU A 6 -3.34 -14.65 8.89
C GLU A 6 -2.80 -15.33 7.63
N VAL A 7 -2.81 -14.63 6.50
CA VAL A 7 -2.42 -15.20 5.21
C VAL A 7 -0.90 -15.41 5.20
N ASP A 8 -0.47 -16.67 5.08
CA ASP A 8 0.93 -17.00 4.91
C ASP A 8 1.34 -16.84 3.44
N TYR A 9 1.81 -15.64 3.11
CA TYR A 9 2.26 -15.30 1.77
C TYR A 9 3.46 -16.14 1.30
N LEU A 10 4.36 -16.56 2.21
CA LEU A 10 5.53 -17.34 1.83
C LEU A 10 5.14 -18.76 1.45
N LYS A 11 4.30 -19.38 2.27
CA LYS A 11 3.75 -20.71 1.99
C LYS A 11 2.94 -20.69 0.69
N GLY A 12 2.06 -19.70 0.51
CA GLY A 12 1.26 -19.59 -0.72
C GLY A 12 2.11 -19.41 -1.98
N ILE A 13 3.23 -18.69 -1.90
CA ILE A 13 4.19 -18.63 -3.01
C ILE A 13 4.84 -20.00 -3.25
N ALA A 14 5.33 -20.67 -2.21
CA ALA A 14 6.02 -21.95 -2.33
C ALA A 14 5.14 -23.07 -2.90
N GLU A 15 3.85 -23.06 -2.53
CA GLU A 15 2.85 -24.02 -3.00
C GLU A 15 2.19 -23.62 -4.33
N ASN A 16 2.59 -22.48 -4.91
CA ASN A 16 1.99 -21.90 -6.11
C ASN A 16 0.46 -21.72 -5.98
N ASP A 17 0.01 -21.30 -4.80
CA ASP A 17 -1.39 -21.00 -4.52
C ASP A 17 -1.82 -19.77 -5.32
N LEU A 18 -2.66 -20.00 -6.34
CA LEU A 18 -3.14 -18.96 -7.24
C LEU A 18 -3.95 -17.87 -6.53
N ALA A 19 -4.69 -18.20 -5.46
CA ALA A 19 -5.46 -17.22 -4.71
C ALA A 19 -4.54 -16.29 -3.93
N VAL A 20 -3.50 -16.84 -3.30
CA VAL A 20 -2.48 -16.05 -2.59
C VAL A 20 -1.67 -15.20 -3.57
N LEU A 21 -1.26 -15.76 -4.71
CA LEU A 21 -0.56 -15.00 -5.74
C LEU A 21 -1.44 -13.83 -6.23
N GLN A 22 -2.69 -14.07 -6.61
CA GLN A 22 -3.62 -13.00 -7.02
C GLN A 22 -3.79 -11.92 -5.95
N LEU A 23 -3.84 -12.31 -4.68
CA LEU A 23 -3.88 -11.39 -3.55
C LEU A 23 -2.62 -10.50 -3.51
N ILE A 24 -1.44 -11.11 -3.61
CA ILE A 24 -0.15 -10.40 -3.61
C ILE A 24 -0.09 -9.40 -4.78
N TYR A 25 -0.49 -9.82 -5.98
CA TYR A 25 -0.59 -8.95 -7.16
C TYR A 25 -1.49 -7.75 -6.89
N ARG A 26 -2.71 -7.99 -6.40
CA ARG A 26 -3.70 -6.95 -6.10
C ARG A 26 -3.19 -5.94 -5.06
N GLU A 27 -2.50 -6.42 -4.04
CA GLU A 27 -2.10 -5.60 -2.90
C GLU A 27 -0.77 -4.86 -3.11
N SER A 28 0.15 -5.41 -3.90
CA SER A 28 1.54 -4.93 -3.95
C SER A 28 1.95 -4.34 -5.31
N LEU A 29 1.40 -4.84 -6.42
CA LEU A 29 1.77 -4.38 -7.77
C LEU A 29 1.49 -2.88 -8.00
N PRO A 30 0.37 -2.28 -7.54
CA PRO A 30 0.11 -0.85 -7.77
C PRO A 30 1.22 0.07 -7.26
N GLU A 31 1.83 -0.25 -6.12
CA GLU A 31 2.93 0.54 -5.57
C GLU A 31 4.22 0.36 -6.36
N VAL A 32 4.50 -0.85 -6.85
CA VAL A 32 5.64 -1.13 -7.72
C VAL A 32 5.50 -0.37 -9.04
N ILE A 33 4.32 -0.37 -9.65
CA ILE A 33 4.03 0.44 -10.86
C ILE A 33 4.32 1.92 -10.61
N LYS A 34 3.79 2.47 -9.51
CA LYS A 34 3.99 3.89 -9.15
C LYS A 34 5.47 4.21 -8.95
N PHE A 35 6.22 3.33 -8.29
CA PHE A 35 7.65 3.48 -8.10
C PHE A 35 8.41 3.44 -9.44
N VAL A 36 8.21 2.39 -10.25
CA VAL A 36 8.91 2.21 -11.53
C VAL A 36 8.62 3.36 -12.50
N LYS A 37 7.35 3.79 -12.61
CA LYS A 37 6.96 4.94 -13.45
C LYS A 37 7.61 6.26 -13.02
N ARG A 38 7.79 6.48 -11.72
CA ARG A 38 8.51 7.66 -11.19
C ARG A 38 10.02 7.59 -11.45
N ASN A 39 10.54 6.42 -11.79
CA ASN A 39 11.95 6.16 -12.02
C ASN A 39 12.17 5.71 -13.48
N SER A 40 11.56 6.41 -14.44
CA SER A 40 11.79 6.24 -15.88
C SER A 40 11.43 4.88 -16.47
N GLY A 41 10.51 4.14 -15.85
CA GLY A 41 9.99 2.88 -16.38
C GLY A 41 8.54 2.93 -16.83
N THR A 42 8.08 1.85 -17.43
CA THR A 42 6.70 1.64 -17.89
C THR A 42 5.91 0.76 -16.92
N VAL A 43 4.62 0.57 -17.23
CA VAL A 43 3.79 -0.39 -16.50
C VAL A 43 4.27 -1.82 -16.74
N ASP A 44 4.70 -2.15 -17.96
CA ASP A 44 5.16 -3.50 -18.29
C ASP A 44 6.52 -3.79 -17.64
N ASP A 45 7.43 -2.81 -17.60
CA ASP A 45 8.67 -2.91 -16.80
C ASP A 45 8.36 -3.25 -15.32
N ALA A 46 7.33 -2.62 -14.76
CA ALA A 46 6.93 -2.86 -13.38
C ALA A 46 6.38 -4.27 -13.17
N LYS A 47 5.60 -4.79 -14.12
CA LYS A 47 5.12 -6.18 -14.08
C LYS A 47 6.28 -7.16 -14.19
N ASP A 48 7.23 -6.91 -15.07
CA ASP A 48 8.42 -7.76 -15.24
C ASP A 48 9.28 -7.78 -13.98
N VAL A 49 9.52 -6.61 -13.38
CA VAL A 49 10.20 -6.47 -12.08
C VAL A 49 9.47 -7.24 -10.98
N PHE A 50 8.14 -7.14 -10.96
CA PHE A 50 7.32 -7.81 -9.95
C PHE A 50 7.38 -9.34 -10.08
N GLN A 51 7.23 -9.86 -11.31
CA GLN A 51 7.37 -11.30 -11.59
C GLN A 51 8.76 -11.81 -11.20
N GLU A 52 9.81 -11.08 -11.55
CA GLU A 52 11.18 -11.41 -11.18
C GLU A 52 11.37 -11.44 -9.65
N ALA A 53 10.76 -10.50 -8.92
CA ALA A 53 10.78 -10.48 -7.47
C ALA A 53 10.06 -11.69 -6.85
N ILE A 54 8.88 -12.05 -7.37
CA ILE A 54 8.13 -13.24 -6.92
C ILE A 54 8.94 -14.52 -7.17
N LEU A 55 9.60 -14.65 -8.32
CA LEU A 55 10.47 -15.79 -8.63
C LEU A 55 11.68 -15.88 -7.68
N ILE A 56 12.28 -14.74 -7.31
CA ILE A 56 13.36 -14.70 -6.31
C ILE A 56 12.85 -15.20 -4.95
N ILE A 57 11.69 -14.70 -4.50
CA ILE A 57 11.10 -15.13 -3.23
C ILE A 57 10.76 -16.62 -3.27
N PHE A 58 10.13 -17.10 -4.35
CA PHE A 58 9.81 -18.51 -4.55
C PHE A 58 11.03 -19.41 -4.37
N ARG A 59 12.16 -19.07 -5.02
CA ARG A 59 13.41 -19.84 -4.91
C ARG A 59 13.93 -19.84 -3.47
N LYS A 60 13.97 -18.69 -2.81
CA LYS A 60 14.47 -18.58 -1.43
C LYS A 60 13.61 -19.36 -0.44
N VAL A 61 12.28 -19.30 -0.57
CA VAL A 61 11.38 -20.07 0.30
C VAL A 61 11.53 -21.57 0.03
N SER A 62 11.58 -21.98 -1.24
CA SER A 62 11.75 -23.39 -1.63
C SER A 62 13.05 -23.99 -1.08
N ASN A 63 14.12 -23.19 -1.03
CA ASN A 63 15.41 -23.59 -0.46
C ASN A 63 15.49 -23.46 1.07
N LYS A 64 14.43 -22.99 1.74
CA LYS A 64 14.43 -22.67 3.19
C LYS A 64 15.47 -21.64 3.58
N GLU A 65 15.80 -20.72 2.67
CA GLU A 65 16.78 -19.64 2.84
C GLU A 65 16.12 -18.30 3.23
N LEU A 66 14.80 -18.30 3.46
CA LEU A 66 14.07 -17.07 3.76
C LEU A 66 13.42 -17.15 5.14
N GLU A 67 13.95 -16.33 6.05
CA GLU A 67 13.27 -15.92 7.26
C GLU A 67 12.94 -14.43 7.15
N LEU A 68 11.66 -14.08 7.30
CA LEU A 68 11.24 -12.69 7.25
C LEU A 68 11.44 -12.02 8.61
N THR A 69 12.31 -11.03 8.66
CA THR A 69 12.45 -10.10 9.79
C THR A 69 11.56 -8.86 9.66
N THR A 70 10.89 -8.71 8.51
CA THR A 70 10.04 -7.56 8.15
C THR A 70 8.71 -8.04 7.56
N ARG A 71 7.73 -7.14 7.39
CA ARG A 71 6.44 -7.50 6.78
C ARG A 71 6.65 -7.95 5.32
N PHE A 72 5.98 -9.02 4.90
CA PHE A 72 6.11 -9.60 3.56
C PHE A 72 6.07 -8.57 2.42
N HIS A 73 5.09 -7.67 2.41
CA HIS A 73 4.94 -6.69 1.33
C HIS A 73 6.09 -5.69 1.25
N LEU A 74 6.72 -5.36 2.39
CA LEU A 74 7.90 -4.50 2.43
C LEU A 74 9.10 -5.21 1.83
N TYR A 75 9.29 -6.47 2.20
CA TYR A 75 10.32 -7.33 1.64
C TYR A 75 10.15 -7.50 0.12
N LEU A 76 8.94 -7.74 -0.36
CA LEU A 76 8.64 -7.81 -1.79
C LEU A 76 8.95 -6.49 -2.50
N PHE A 77 8.56 -5.36 -1.91
CA PHE A 77 8.81 -4.05 -2.49
C PHE A 77 10.30 -3.70 -2.56
N SER A 78 11.08 -4.06 -1.52
CA SER A 78 12.53 -3.85 -1.51
C SER A 78 13.25 -4.66 -2.60
N ILE A 79 12.85 -5.91 -2.82
CA ILE A 79 13.34 -6.73 -3.94
C ILE A 79 13.00 -6.07 -5.28
N CYS A 80 11.74 -5.70 -5.50
CA CYS A 80 11.30 -5.03 -6.74
C CYS A 80 12.14 -3.78 -7.03
N LYS A 81 12.34 -2.95 -6.01
CA LYS A 81 13.15 -1.73 -6.12
C LYS A 81 14.60 -2.04 -6.47
N ARG A 82 15.21 -3.04 -5.83
CA ARG A 82 16.59 -3.46 -6.11
C ARG A 82 16.75 -3.92 -7.55
N ILE A 83 15.82 -4.73 -8.06
CA ILE A 83 15.78 -5.16 -9.46
C ILE A 83 15.71 -3.94 -10.39
N TRP A 84 14.78 -3.02 -10.15
CA TRP A 84 14.61 -1.86 -11.02
C TRP A 84 15.82 -0.93 -11.03
N LEU A 85 16.37 -0.61 -9.86
CA LEU A 85 17.58 0.23 -9.77
C LEU A 85 18.78 -0.43 -10.44
N LYS A 86 18.89 -1.77 -10.38
CA LYS A 86 19.89 -2.53 -11.13
C LYS A 86 19.68 -2.40 -12.64
N LYS A 87 18.44 -2.55 -13.13
CA LYS A 87 18.09 -2.35 -14.56
C LYS A 87 18.44 -0.94 -15.03
N LEU A 88 18.09 0.10 -14.26
CA LEU A 88 18.47 1.48 -14.57
C LEU A 88 19.99 1.71 -14.61
N LYS A 89 20.73 1.12 -13.66
CA LYS A 89 22.19 1.23 -13.61
C LYS A 89 22.84 0.54 -14.81
N ILE A 90 22.39 -0.65 -15.19
CA ILE A 90 22.87 -1.39 -16.38
C ILE A 90 22.56 -0.61 -17.66
N ASN A 91 21.36 -0.06 -17.78
CA ASN A 91 20.98 0.75 -18.94
C ASN A 91 21.79 2.05 -19.03
N ARG A 92 22.28 2.57 -17.90
CA ARG A 92 23.07 3.81 -17.83
C ARG A 92 24.57 3.58 -17.99
N ASN A 93 25.12 2.53 -17.38
CA ASN A 93 26.53 2.15 -17.40
C ASN A 93 26.65 0.64 -17.56
N ARG A 94 27.29 0.19 -18.65
CA ARG A 94 27.82 -1.18 -18.73
C ARG A 94 28.85 -1.36 -17.61
N GLU A 95 28.55 -2.24 -16.66
CA GLU A 95 29.40 -2.79 -15.58
C GLU A 95 29.63 -1.99 -14.26
N VAL A 96 29.91 -2.77 -13.20
CA VAL A 96 30.54 -2.49 -11.88
C VAL A 96 29.68 -2.79 -10.61
N PRO A 97 30.22 -3.55 -9.61
CA PRO A 97 29.47 -4.19 -8.51
C PRO A 97 29.00 -3.26 -7.37
N PHE A 98 28.26 -3.84 -6.42
CA PHE A 98 27.49 -3.17 -5.36
C PHE A 98 28.29 -2.95 -4.06
N ALA A 99 28.12 -1.79 -3.41
CA ALA A 99 28.60 -1.50 -2.06
C ALA A 99 27.40 -1.40 -1.09
N ALA A 100 27.46 -2.18 0.00
CA ALA A 100 26.32 -2.50 0.88
C ALA A 100 25.94 -1.42 1.91
N GLU A 101 26.70 -0.33 2.04
CA GLU A 101 26.58 0.57 3.20
C GLU A 101 25.47 1.63 3.10
N LYS A 102 24.78 1.76 1.95
CA LYS A 102 23.64 2.69 1.78
C LYS A 102 22.25 2.06 1.93
N GLU A 103 22.14 0.78 2.30
CA GLU A 103 20.86 0.05 2.34
C GLU A 103 19.97 0.43 3.55
N PHE A 104 20.50 0.62 4.76
CA PHE A 104 19.68 0.70 5.99
C PHE A 104 18.80 1.96 6.11
N GLY A 105 19.36 3.17 5.91
CA GLY A 105 18.59 4.41 5.96
C GLY A 105 17.59 4.57 4.80
N PHE A 106 17.83 3.85 3.71
CA PHE A 106 16.98 3.82 2.53
C PHE A 106 15.81 2.85 2.70
N GLU A 107 16.03 1.72 3.39
CA GLU A 107 15.01 0.73 3.74
C GLU A 107 13.95 1.30 4.69
N LEU A 108 14.34 2.04 5.73
CA LEU A 108 13.38 2.71 6.64
C LEU A 108 12.50 3.73 5.91
N HIS A 109 13.08 4.54 5.02
CA HIS A 109 12.32 5.51 4.25
C HIS A 109 11.36 4.83 3.25
N LEU A 110 11.78 3.70 2.68
CA LEU A 110 10.95 2.88 1.81
C LEU A 110 9.77 2.28 2.55
N GLU A 111 10.00 1.80 3.76
CA GLU A 111 8.97 1.24 4.63
C GLU A 111 7.91 2.28 4.96
N GLU A 112 8.31 3.49 5.34
CA GLU A 112 7.38 4.58 5.63
C GLU A 112 6.54 4.94 4.40
N GLN A 113 7.16 5.08 3.22
CA GLN A 113 6.46 5.43 1.99
C GLN A 113 5.46 4.35 1.57
N PHE A 114 5.86 3.08 1.64
CA PHE A 114 5.03 1.95 1.28
C PHE A 114 3.82 1.83 2.22
N LEU A 115 4.06 1.90 3.53
CA LEU A 115 3.01 1.85 4.55
C LEU A 115 2.04 3.03 4.41
N LYS A 116 2.55 4.24 4.15
CA LYS A 116 1.73 5.43 3.91
C LYS A 116 0.82 5.25 2.69
N SER A 117 1.35 4.69 1.61
CA SER A 117 0.57 4.51 0.38
C SER A 117 -0.53 3.45 0.55
N ARG A 118 -0.25 2.33 1.23
CA ARG A 118 -1.28 1.33 1.57
C ARG A 118 -2.37 1.89 2.50
N LYS A 119 -1.97 2.66 3.53
CA LYS A 119 -2.92 3.37 4.40
C LYS A 119 -3.81 4.31 3.60
N TRP A 120 -3.24 5.02 2.62
CA TRP A 120 -4.00 5.92 1.75
C TRP A 120 -4.96 5.17 0.81
N ALA A 121 -4.55 4.03 0.27
CA ALA A 121 -5.41 3.19 -0.57
C ALA A 121 -6.61 2.66 0.22
N LEU A 122 -6.38 2.15 1.45
CA LEU A 122 -7.45 1.72 2.35
C LEU A 122 -8.38 2.88 2.70
N PHE A 123 -7.82 4.04 3.06
CA PHE A 123 -8.60 5.24 3.34
C PHE A 123 -9.52 5.60 2.15
N HIS A 124 -8.98 5.66 0.93
CA HIS A 124 -9.76 6.01 -0.25
C HIS A 124 -10.86 4.98 -0.54
N LYS A 125 -10.54 3.68 -0.45
CA LYS A 125 -11.51 2.58 -0.61
C LYS A 125 -12.70 2.75 0.34
N LYS A 126 -12.46 3.05 1.62
CA LYS A 126 -13.51 3.24 2.63
C LYS A 126 -14.22 4.57 2.52
N PHE A 127 -13.51 5.61 2.12
CA PHE A 127 -14.11 6.91 1.85
C PHE A 127 -15.19 6.81 0.76
N GLN A 128 -14.97 6.02 -0.29
CA GLN A 128 -15.96 5.80 -1.35
C GLN A 128 -17.21 5.02 -0.90
N GLN A 129 -17.15 4.29 0.22
CA GLN A 129 -18.30 3.55 0.78
C GLN A 129 -19.23 4.44 1.62
N LEU A 130 -18.81 5.67 1.95
CA LEU A 130 -19.66 6.63 2.64
C LEU A 130 -20.76 7.15 1.73
N SER A 131 -21.88 7.55 2.33
CA SER A 131 -22.93 8.28 1.61
C SER A 131 -22.38 9.54 0.95
N GLU A 132 -22.98 9.94 -0.18
CA GLU A 132 -22.55 11.12 -0.93
C GLU A 132 -22.50 12.39 -0.06
N GLU A 133 -23.48 12.58 0.82
CA GLU A 133 -23.47 13.67 1.80
C GLU A 133 -22.25 13.62 2.74
N CYS A 134 -21.91 12.43 3.26
CA CYS A 134 -20.74 12.28 4.13
C CYS A 134 -19.44 12.51 3.37
N ARG A 135 -19.33 12.04 2.12
CA ARG A 135 -18.16 12.30 1.26
C ARG A 135 -18.00 13.80 1.00
N LYS A 136 -19.06 14.51 0.64
CA LYS A 136 -19.03 15.97 0.42
C LYS A 136 -18.63 16.72 1.68
N SER A 137 -19.25 16.41 2.82
CA SER A 137 -18.97 17.05 4.11
C SER A 137 -17.52 16.84 4.56
N LEU A 138 -16.99 15.62 4.43
CA LEU A 138 -15.60 15.31 4.80
C LEU A 138 -14.59 15.89 3.81
N ASN A 139 -14.86 15.90 2.50
CA ASN A 139 -13.99 16.55 1.51
C ASN A 139 -13.82 18.04 1.79
N MET A 140 -14.92 18.75 2.07
CA MET A 140 -14.85 20.17 2.43
C MET A 140 -14.03 20.38 3.70
N LEU A 141 -14.20 19.52 4.71
CA LEU A 141 -13.41 19.57 5.94
C LEU A 141 -11.92 19.34 5.68
N PHE A 142 -11.54 18.36 4.84
CA PHE A 142 -10.14 18.10 4.52
C PHE A 142 -9.51 19.22 3.69
N ASN A 143 -10.32 19.98 2.95
CA ASN A 143 -9.92 21.20 2.27
C ASN A 143 -9.94 22.46 3.17
N GLY A 144 -10.06 22.30 4.49
CA GLY A 144 -9.95 23.39 5.46
C GLY A 144 -11.22 24.24 5.64
N ARG A 145 -12.37 23.83 5.10
CA ARG A 145 -13.63 24.58 5.26
C ARG A 145 -14.19 24.47 6.69
N SER A 146 -14.67 25.58 7.21
CA SER A 146 -15.30 25.70 8.53
C SER A 146 -16.66 24.99 8.59
N SER A 147 -17.18 24.75 9.80
CA SER A 147 -18.54 24.21 9.99
C SER A 147 -19.61 25.07 9.35
N LYS A 148 -19.40 26.39 9.38
CA LYS A 148 -20.33 27.38 8.84
C LYS A 148 -20.37 27.31 7.31
N GLU A 149 -19.21 27.34 6.65
CA GLU A 149 -19.13 27.22 5.18
C GLU A 149 -19.70 25.89 4.67
N ILE A 150 -19.47 24.81 5.42
CA ILE A 150 -20.03 23.48 5.09
C ILE A 150 -21.54 23.47 5.24
N ALA A 151 -22.08 24.12 6.28
CA ALA A 151 -23.51 24.23 6.50
C ALA A 151 -24.18 25.04 5.38
N GLU A 152 -23.61 26.19 5.03
CA GLU A 152 -24.09 27.05 3.94
C GLU A 152 -24.09 26.31 2.60
N THR A 153 -23.02 25.57 2.29
CA THR A 153 -22.89 24.85 1.01
C THR A 153 -23.85 23.65 0.91
N LEU A 154 -24.14 22.98 2.03
CA LEU A 154 -24.98 21.78 2.05
C LEU A 154 -26.44 22.06 2.44
N GLY A 155 -26.82 23.33 2.66
CA GLY A 155 -28.18 23.70 3.07
C GLY A 155 -28.54 23.23 4.49
N TYR A 156 -27.55 23.15 5.37
CA TYR A 156 -27.71 22.69 6.75
C TYR A 156 -27.64 23.86 7.75
N SER A 157 -28.09 23.62 8.99
CA SER A 157 -27.70 24.46 10.12
C SER A 157 -26.25 24.16 10.55
N GLU A 158 -25.57 25.15 11.13
CA GLU A 158 -24.18 24.98 11.58
C GLU A 158 -24.03 23.82 12.59
N ASP A 159 -24.97 23.69 13.52
CA ASP A 159 -24.98 22.61 14.51
C ASP A 159 -25.22 21.25 13.89
N TYR A 160 -26.10 21.16 12.89
CA TYR A 160 -26.29 19.93 12.14
C TYR A 160 -25.02 19.55 11.37
N ALA A 161 -24.34 20.52 10.74
CA ALA A 161 -23.08 20.29 10.05
C ALA A 161 -21.97 19.79 11.01
N LYS A 162 -21.88 20.34 12.23
CA LYS A 162 -20.94 19.86 13.27
C LYS A 162 -21.20 18.39 13.63
N ARG A 163 -22.46 18.05 13.94
CA ARG A 163 -22.87 16.68 14.30
C ARG A 163 -22.67 15.71 13.14
N LYS A 164 -23.05 16.11 11.91
CA LYS A 164 -22.90 15.31 10.69
C LYS A 164 -21.42 15.01 10.42
N LYS A 165 -20.53 16.00 10.48
CA LYS A 165 -19.08 15.79 10.31
C LYS A 165 -18.52 14.79 11.30
N TYR A 166 -18.88 14.93 12.58
CA TYR A 166 -18.43 14.00 13.62
C TYR A 166 -18.91 12.58 13.33
N LYS A 167 -20.20 12.42 13.00
CA LYS A 167 -20.78 11.11 12.64
C LYS A 167 -20.11 10.50 11.41
N CYS A 168 -19.92 11.26 10.34
CA CYS A 168 -19.25 10.77 9.13
C CYS A 168 -17.78 10.39 9.39
N LYS A 169 -17.07 11.12 10.26
CA LYS A 169 -15.72 10.74 10.70
C LYS A 169 -15.71 9.41 11.45
N LEU A 170 -16.64 9.21 12.39
CA LEU A 170 -16.76 7.96 13.13
C LEU A 170 -17.06 6.79 12.20
N GLN A 171 -18.01 6.97 11.28
CA GLN A 171 -18.36 5.96 10.28
C GLN A 171 -17.15 5.60 9.40
N LEU A 172 -16.38 6.60 8.94
CA LEU A 172 -15.17 6.34 8.17
C LEU A 172 -14.13 5.57 8.99
N ALA A 173 -13.91 5.96 10.24
CA ALA A 173 -12.96 5.29 11.13
C ALA A 173 -13.38 3.84 11.39
N GLU A 174 -14.67 3.57 11.54
CA GLU A 174 -15.22 2.23 11.75
C GLU A 174 -15.10 1.36 10.49
N LEU A 175 -15.43 1.91 9.32
CA LEU A 175 -15.23 1.23 8.04
C LEU A 175 -13.77 0.85 7.77
N ILE A 176 -12.84 1.72 8.20
CA ILE A 176 -11.39 1.46 8.14
C ILE A 176 -11.02 0.35 9.13
N LYS A 177 -11.41 0.46 10.41
CA LYS A 177 -11.09 -0.52 11.46
C LYS A 177 -11.64 -1.91 11.19
N ASN A 178 -12.79 -2.00 10.54
CA ASN A 178 -13.45 -3.26 10.20
C ASN A 178 -12.92 -3.88 8.89
N ASP A 179 -12.00 -3.23 8.17
CA ASP A 179 -11.36 -3.84 7.01
C ASP A 179 -10.32 -4.88 7.47
N PRO A 180 -10.28 -6.08 6.89
CA PRO A 180 -9.25 -7.07 7.18
C PRO A 180 -7.82 -6.52 7.04
N ASP A 181 -7.59 -5.60 6.10
CA ASP A 181 -6.28 -5.01 5.84
C ASP A 181 -5.83 -4.06 6.95
N TYR A 182 -6.74 -3.63 7.84
CA TYR A 182 -6.43 -2.64 8.88
C TYR A 182 -5.35 -3.13 9.86
N ASN A 183 -5.46 -4.37 10.32
CA ASN A 183 -4.50 -4.95 11.27
C ASN A 183 -3.11 -5.09 10.62
N ALA A 184 -3.05 -5.47 9.35
CA ALA A 184 -1.81 -5.56 8.57
C ALA A 184 -1.13 -4.19 8.31
N LEU A 185 -1.85 -3.08 8.52
CA LEU A 185 -1.38 -1.71 8.31
C LEU A 185 -1.18 -0.93 9.61
N ARG A 186 -1.58 -1.49 10.75
CA ARG A 186 -1.26 -0.96 12.07
C ARG A 186 0.22 -1.24 12.32
N GLY A 187 1.00 -0.18 12.53
CA GLY A 187 2.43 -0.25 12.84
C GLY A 187 2.65 -1.06 14.10
#